data_AF-A0AAI9K3X6-F1
#
_entry.id   AF-A0AAI9K3X6-F1
#
_cell.length_a   1.000
_cell.length_b   1.000
_cell.length_c   1.000
_cell.angle_alpha   90.00
_cell.angle_beta   90.00
_cell.angle_gamma   90.00
#
_symmetry.space_group_name_H-M   'P 1'
#
loop_
_entity.id
_entity.type
_entity.pdbx_description
1 polymer ?
#
loop_
_entity_poly.entity_id
_entity_poly.type
_entity_poly.pdbx_seq_one_letter_code
_entity_poly.pdbx_strand_id
1 'polypeptide(L)'
;MKNIEVKIAKGQILAFAQLYGSKNSENDIFVNGAISFAKDMRELRKFRVFANLCNEQGEILHILSTYKAFSTINSYYSFSLYCADISRYLEVDKLAYVEVYAVLDDKCE
;
A
#
# COMPACT_ATOMS: atom_id res chain seq x y z
N MET A 1 12.73 15.55 -0.88
CA MET A 1 11.83 14.40 -1.13
C MET A 1 11.56 14.29 -2.61
N LYS A 2 11.58 13.08 -3.17
CA LYS A 2 11.21 12.77 -4.55
C LYS A 2 9.87 12.04 -4.53
N ASN A 3 8.90 12.48 -5.33
CA ASN A 3 7.65 11.76 -5.48
C ASN A 3 7.89 10.43 -6.22
N ILE A 4 7.18 9.39 -5.82
CA ILE A 4 7.14 8.10 -6.51
C ILE A 4 5.71 7.88 -6.97
N GLU A 5 5.55 7.41 -8.21
CA GLU A 5 4.25 7.06 -8.75
C GLU A 5 3.63 5.92 -7.92
N VAL A 6 2.35 6.08 -7.54
CA VAL A 6 1.59 5.04 -6.85
C VAL A 6 0.44 4.60 -7.74
N LYS A 7 0.41 3.30 -8.03
CA LYS A 7 -0.62 2.62 -8.84
C LYS A 7 -1.43 1.72 -7.94
N ILE A 8 -2.68 1.46 -8.32
CA ILE A 8 -3.51 0.45 -7.66
C ILE A 8 -3.33 -0.86 -8.44
N ALA A 9 -3.09 -1.96 -7.74
CA ALA A 9 -2.95 -3.27 -8.38
C ALA A 9 -4.21 -3.64 -9.17
N LYS A 10 -4.01 -4.29 -10.31
CA LYS A 10 -5.12 -4.72 -11.18
C LYS A 10 -6.03 -5.69 -10.44
N GLY A 11 -7.35 -5.49 -10.55
CA GLY A 11 -8.35 -6.36 -9.93
C GLY A 11 -8.63 -6.07 -8.46
N GLN A 12 -8.07 -4.98 -7.91
CA GLN A 12 -8.39 -4.56 -6.56
C GLN A 12 -9.86 -4.13 -6.43
N ILE A 13 -10.54 -4.66 -5.41
CA ILE A 13 -11.96 -4.46 -5.15
C ILE A 13 -12.23 -3.28 -4.22
N LEU A 14 -11.24 -2.88 -3.41
CA LEU A 14 -11.39 -1.76 -2.48
C LEU A 14 -11.11 -0.43 -3.18
N ALA A 15 -11.90 0.60 -2.84
CA ALA A 15 -11.76 1.93 -3.42
C ALA A 15 -10.64 2.71 -2.73
N PHE A 16 -9.44 2.64 -3.30
CA PHE A 16 -8.31 3.46 -2.89
C PHE A 16 -8.49 4.92 -3.36
N ALA A 17 -8.08 5.86 -2.52
CA ALA A 17 -8.09 7.30 -2.80
C ALA A 17 -6.90 7.99 -2.13
N GLN A 18 -6.61 9.23 -2.56
CA GLN A 18 -5.61 10.11 -1.93
C GLN A 18 -4.21 9.47 -1.81
N LEU A 19 -3.82 8.71 -2.84
CA LEU A 19 -2.55 7.98 -2.87
C LEU A 19 -1.37 8.93 -3.07
N TYR A 20 -0.35 8.79 -2.22
CA TYR A 20 0.89 9.55 -2.30
C TYR A 20 2.08 8.66 -1.97
N GLY A 21 3.10 8.69 -2.82
CA GLY A 21 4.36 7.98 -2.63
C GLY A 21 5.52 8.97 -2.65
N SER A 22 6.46 8.81 -1.73
CA SER A 22 7.67 9.63 -1.71
C SER A 22 8.88 8.93 -1.12
N LYS A 23 10.07 9.35 -1.54
CA LYS A 23 11.36 8.95 -0.97
C LYS A 23 12.15 10.16 -0.50
N ASN A 24 12.83 10.08 0.64
CA ASN A 24 13.77 11.12 1.08
C ASN A 24 15.21 10.84 0.59
N SER A 25 16.15 11.68 1.02
CA SER A 25 17.59 11.54 0.71
C SER A 25 18.25 10.37 1.41
N GLU A 26 17.68 9.90 2.51
CA GLU A 26 18.15 8.75 3.31
C GLU A 26 17.58 7.42 2.78
N ASN A 27 16.90 7.44 1.63
CA ASN A 27 16.19 6.31 1.05
C ASN A 27 15.02 5.79 1.89
N ASP A 28 14.50 6.58 2.82
CA ASP A 28 13.23 6.24 3.45
C ASP A 28 12.10 6.41 2.45
N ILE A 29 11.16 5.46 2.47
CA ILE A 29 9.97 5.50 1.64
C ILE A 29 8.71 5.69 2.49
N PHE A 30 7.80 6.52 1.98
CA PHE A 30 6.49 6.76 2.56
C PHE A 30 5.43 6.53 1.49
N VAL A 31 4.45 5.68 1.78
CA VAL A 31 3.29 5.43 0.92
C VAL A 31 2.03 5.64 1.75
N ASN A 32 1.32 6.73 1.45
CA ASN A 32 0.12 7.14 2.16
C ASN A 32 -1.09 7.00 1.25
N GLY A 33 -2.24 6.76 1.86
CA GLY A 33 -3.48 6.69 1.13
C GLY A 33 -4.67 6.54 2.04
N ALA A 34 -5.83 6.41 1.40
CA ALA A 34 -7.06 6.08 2.08
C ALA A 34 -7.84 5.02 1.32
N ILE A 35 -8.68 4.30 2.04
CA ILE A 35 -9.64 3.33 1.49
C ILE A 35 -11.02 3.73 1.98
N SER A 36 -11.98 3.75 1.06
CA SER A 36 -13.40 3.96 1.35
C SER A 36 -14.22 2.72 1.01
N PHE A 37 -15.28 2.48 1.79
CA PHE A 37 -16.14 1.32 1.65
C PHE A 37 -17.57 1.74 1.29
N ALA A 38 -18.11 1.11 0.24
CA ALA A 38 -19.53 1.13 -0.04
C ALA A 38 -20.30 0.50 1.13
N LYS A 39 -21.57 0.90 1.32
CA LYS A 39 -22.36 0.53 2.50
C LYS A 39 -22.57 -0.98 2.62
N ASP A 40 -22.66 -1.68 1.49
CA ASP A 40 -22.83 -3.11 1.33
C ASP A 40 -21.53 -3.93 1.56
N MET A 41 -20.36 -3.33 1.37
CA MET A 41 -19.05 -3.94 1.67
C MET A 41 -18.69 -3.92 3.17
N ARG A 42 -19.53 -3.31 4.03
CA ARG A 42 -19.30 -3.24 5.49
C ARG A 42 -19.75 -4.51 6.19
N GLU A 43 -19.16 -5.62 5.81
CA GLU A 43 -19.26 -6.86 6.59
C GLU A 43 -18.24 -6.81 7.75
N LEU A 44 -18.32 -7.67 8.78
CA LEU A 44 -17.31 -7.74 9.86
C LEU A 44 -15.99 -8.38 9.37
N ARG A 45 -15.47 -7.93 8.22
CA ARG A 45 -14.22 -8.41 7.64
C ARG A 45 -13.05 -7.59 8.14
N LYS A 46 -11.87 -8.20 8.11
CA LYS A 46 -10.60 -7.51 8.30
C LYS A 46 -9.88 -7.41 6.97
N PHE A 47 -9.00 -6.43 6.83
CA PHE A 47 -8.14 -6.28 5.65
C PHE A 47 -6.77 -5.75 6.03
N ARG A 48 -5.78 -6.07 5.21
CA ARG A 48 -4.43 -5.48 5.26
C ARG A 48 -4.14 -4.76 3.98
N VAL A 49 -3.39 -3.67 4.07
CA VAL A 49 -2.90 -2.93 2.91
C VAL A 49 -1.43 -3.29 2.70
N PHE A 50 -1.08 -3.51 1.44
CA PHE A 50 0.25 -3.83 0.98
C PHE A 50 0.67 -2.83 -0.10
N ALA A 51 1.99 -2.68 -0.24
CA ALA A 51 2.59 -1.90 -1.31
C ALA A 51 3.81 -2.65 -1.86
N ASN A 52 3.74 -3.03 -3.13
CA ASN A 52 4.86 -3.58 -3.86
C ASN A 52 5.74 -2.42 -4.35
N LEU A 53 7.03 -2.49 -4.04
CA LEU A 53 8.04 -1.61 -4.63
C LEU A 53 8.52 -2.27 -5.92
N CYS A 54 8.21 -1.69 -7.07
CA CYS A 54 8.38 -2.32 -8.37
C CYS A 54 9.41 -1.61 -9.24
N ASN A 55 10.08 -2.36 -10.11
CA ASN A 55 10.89 -1.80 -11.19
C ASN A 55 10.08 -1.53 -12.46
N GLU A 56 10.74 -1.03 -13.51
CA GLU A 56 10.09 -0.67 -14.78
C GLU A 56 9.46 -1.89 -15.49
N GLN A 57 9.99 -3.09 -15.27
CA GLN A 57 9.49 -4.34 -15.83
C GLN A 57 8.29 -4.89 -15.05
N GLY A 58 7.97 -4.30 -13.90
CA GLY A 58 6.90 -4.75 -13.00
C GLY A 58 7.29 -5.89 -12.07
N GLU A 59 8.59 -6.15 -11.92
CA GLU A 59 9.09 -7.09 -10.93
C GLU A 59 9.00 -6.46 -9.53
N ILE A 60 8.56 -7.25 -8.56
CA ILE A 60 8.46 -6.83 -7.16
C ILE A 60 9.84 -6.93 -6.51
N LEU A 61 10.41 -5.80 -6.13
CA LEU A 61 11.70 -5.71 -5.46
C LEU A 61 11.56 -5.90 -3.94
N HIS A 62 10.48 -5.37 -3.36
CA HIS A 62 10.20 -5.47 -1.93
C HIS A 62 8.71 -5.22 -1.65
N ILE A 63 8.21 -5.68 -0.51
CA ILE A 63 6.79 -5.54 -0.13
C ILE A 63 6.69 -4.87 1.23
N LEU A 64 5.93 -3.78 1.28
CA LEU A 64 5.51 -3.13 2.52
C LEU A 64 4.11 -3.61 2.89
N SER A 65 3.80 -3.63 4.18
CA SER A 65 2.45 -3.93 4.66
C SER A 65 2.09 -3.16 5.92
N THR A 66 0.80 -3.00 6.16
CA THR A 66 0.33 -2.37 7.39
C THR A 66 0.60 -3.30 8.57
N TYR A 67 1.10 -2.74 9.68
CA TYR A 67 1.45 -3.50 10.88
C TYR A 67 0.30 -4.35 11.42
N LYS A 68 -0.95 -3.85 11.30
CA LYS A 68 -2.17 -4.55 11.71
C LYS A 68 -3.19 -4.59 10.58
N ALA A 69 -4.15 -5.49 10.72
CA ALA A 69 -5.36 -5.47 9.92
C ALA A 69 -6.34 -4.39 10.42
N PHE A 70 -7.12 -3.84 9.50
CA PHE A 70 -8.20 -2.89 9.74
C PHE A 70 -9.54 -3.60 9.59
N SER A 71 -10.60 -3.07 10.21
CA SER A 71 -11.94 -3.65 10.10
C SER A 71 -12.78 -2.87 9.09
N THR A 72 -13.56 -3.52 8.24
CA THR A 72 -14.46 -2.85 7.29
C THR A 72 -15.70 -2.21 7.92
N ILE A 73 -15.81 -2.16 9.27
CA ILE A 73 -16.91 -1.51 9.99
C ILE A 73 -16.99 0.00 9.68
N ASN A 74 -15.84 0.69 9.63
CA ASN A 74 -15.81 2.11 9.32
C ASN A 74 -15.82 2.33 7.81
N SER A 75 -16.42 3.45 7.39
CA SER A 75 -16.56 3.81 5.98
C SER A 75 -15.27 4.29 5.32
N TYR A 76 -14.27 4.67 6.12
CA TYR A 76 -13.07 5.32 5.69
C TYR A 76 -11.90 4.93 6.58
N TYR A 77 -10.75 4.63 5.97
CA TYR A 77 -9.49 4.42 6.67
C TYR A 77 -8.35 5.07 5.91
N SER A 78 -7.59 5.92 6.59
CA SER A 78 -6.26 6.33 6.13
C SER A 78 -5.23 5.27 6.51
N PHE A 79 -4.25 5.04 5.65
CA PHE A 79 -3.08 4.22 5.92
C PHE A 79 -1.79 4.96 5.60
N SER A 80 -0.72 4.57 6.29
CA SER A 80 0.66 4.98 6.03
C SER A 80 1.54 3.75 6.09
N LEU A 81 2.30 3.52 5.04
CA LEU A 81 3.35 2.51 4.96
C LEU A 81 4.69 3.22 4.93
N TYR A 82 5.61 2.75 5.76
CA TYR A 82 6.93 3.32 5.92
C TYR A 82 7.97 2.21 5.91
N CYS A 83 9.09 2.46 5.25
CA CYS A 83 10.30 1.67 5.41
C CYS A 83 11.49 2.60 5.48
N ALA A 84 12.25 2.45 6.57
CA ALA A 84 13.49 3.17 6.78
C ALA A 84 14.56 2.60 5.84
N ASP A 85 15.23 3.45 5.09
CA ASP A 85 16.38 3.11 4.25
C ASP A 85 16.17 1.85 3.40
N ILE A 86 15.40 1.97 2.31
CA ILE A 86 15.10 0.82 1.43
C ILE A 86 16.34 0.25 0.71
N SER A 87 17.48 0.94 0.75
CA SER A 87 18.73 0.45 0.14
C SER A 87 19.23 -0.85 0.77
N ARG A 88 18.75 -1.18 1.97
CA ARG A 88 18.99 -2.45 2.66
C ARG A 88 18.30 -3.64 2.01
N TYR A 89 17.27 -3.41 1.20
CA TYR A 89 16.40 -4.45 0.65
C TYR A 89 16.42 -4.50 -0.87
N LEU A 90 16.75 -3.39 -1.54
CA LEU A 90 16.74 -3.30 -3.00
C LEU A 90 17.77 -2.30 -3.52
N GLU A 91 18.15 -2.45 -4.80
CA GLU A 91 18.90 -1.43 -5.53
C GLU A 91 17.98 -0.23 -5.81
N VAL A 92 18.21 0.89 -5.12
CA VAL A 92 17.26 2.03 -5.11
C VAL A 92 16.99 2.61 -6.50
N ASP A 93 17.99 2.60 -7.37
CA ASP A 93 17.86 3.13 -8.74
C ASP A 93 16.96 2.26 -9.63
N LYS A 94 16.68 1.01 -9.23
CA LYS A 94 15.71 0.14 -9.93
C LYS A 94 14.27 0.42 -9.52
N LEU A 95 14.01 1.20 -8.46
CA LEU A 95 12.64 1.52 -8.04
C LEU A 95 12.00 2.51 -9.02
N ALA A 96 10.95 2.04 -9.70
CA ALA A 96 10.21 2.84 -10.68
C ALA A 96 8.89 3.36 -10.11
N TYR A 97 8.09 2.49 -9.49
CA TYR A 97 6.78 2.83 -8.95
C TYR A 97 6.40 1.95 -7.77
N VAL A 98 5.30 2.32 -7.10
CA VAL A 98 4.67 1.53 -6.05
C VAL A 98 3.32 1.02 -6.53
N GLU A 99 3.02 -0.25 -6.29
CA GLU A 99 1.69 -0.81 -6.52
C GLU A 99 1.01 -1.14 -5.19
N VAL A 100 -0.10 -0.46 -4.89
CA VAL A 100 -0.88 -0.69 -3.66
C VAL A 100 -2.04 -1.65 -3.89
N TYR A 101 -2.28 -2.51 -2.91
CA TYR A 101 -3.42 -3.42 -2.89
C TYR A 101 -3.83 -3.73 -1.46
N ALA A 102 -5.06 -4.21 -1.31
CA ALA A 102 -5.55 -4.73 -0.06
C ALA A 102 -5.95 -6.19 -0.22
N VAL A 103 -5.75 -6.95 0.85
CA VAL A 103 -6.22 -8.32 0.97
C VAL A 103 -7.25 -8.33 2.09
N LEU A 104 -8.45 -8.85 1.81
CA LEU A 104 -9.44 -9.15 2.84
C LEU A 104 -8.97 -10.43 3.54
N ASP A 105 -8.86 -10.39 4.86
CA ASP A 105 -8.72 -11.61 5.64
C ASP A 105 -10.05 -12.37 5.53
N ASP A 106 -10.01 -13.66 5.22
CA ASP A 106 -11.18 -14.51 5.37
C ASP A 106 -11.66 -14.46 6.82
N LYS A 107 -12.98 -14.58 7.00
CA LYS A 107 -13.69 -14.37 8.28
C LYS A 107 -12.85 -14.85 9.46
N CYS A 108 -12.60 -13.97 10.44
CA CYS A 108 -12.25 -14.46 11.76
C CYS A 108 -13.42 -15.33 12.22
N GLU A 109 -13.21 -16.65 12.27
CA GLU A 109 -14.07 -17.57 13.01
C GLU A 109 -14.21 -17.10 14.46
#